data_AF-A0A843ASF6-F1
#
_entry.id   AF-A0A843ASF6-F1
#
_cell.length_a   1.000
_cell.length_b   1.000
_cell.length_c   1.000
_cell.angle_alpha   90.00
_cell.angle_beta   90.00
_cell.angle_gamma   90.00
#
_symmetry.space_group_name_H-M   'P 1'
#
loop_
_entity.id
_entity.type
_entity.pdbx_description
1 polymer ?
#
loop_
_entity_poly.entity_id
_entity_poly.type
_entity_poly.pdbx_seq_one_letter_code
_entity_poly.pdbx_strand_id
1 'polypeptide(L)' 'MIIELWILAVFLVLIGILVLVIVVSSLIKFFTAIVAAIFVLMFTGSGLLAGAAFLVVAIIVAVARLANPYLRR' A
#
# COMPACT_ATOMS: atom_id res chain seq x y z
N MET A 1 11.46 0.93 36.55
CA MET A 1 10.48 1.87 35.97
C MET A 1 11.01 2.69 34.79
N ILE A 2 12.04 3.53 34.98
CA ILE A 2 12.52 4.40 33.88
C ILE A 2 13.07 3.59 32.70
N ILE A 3 13.95 2.61 32.96
CA ILE A 3 14.60 1.79 31.92
C ILE A 3 13.56 1.00 31.10
N GLU A 4 12.53 0.45 31.75
CA GLU A 4 11.43 -0.27 31.08
C GLU A 4 10.62 0.64 30.16
N LEU A 5 10.36 1.89 30.58
CA LEU A 5 9.70 2.89 29.74
C LEU A 5 10.53 3.26 28.51
N TRP A 6 11.85 3.39 28.66
CA TRP A 6 12.76 3.67 27.55
C TRP A 6 12.77 2.53 26.53
N ILE A 7 12.79 1.28 26.99
CA ILE A 7 12.72 0.10 26.10
C ILE A 7 11.37 0.06 25.36
N LEU A 8 10.27 0.31 26.07
CA LEU A 8 8.93 0.37 25.47
C LEU A 8 8.85 1.48 24.41
N ALA A 9 9.41 2.66 24.67
CA ALA A 9 9.43 3.77 23.73
C ALA A 9 10.23 3.43 22.47
N VAL A 10 11.42 2.84 22.60
CA VAL A 10 12.24 2.42 21.46
C VAL A 10 11.51 1.36 20.62
N PHE A 11 10.82 0.43 21.28
CA PHE A 11 10.04 -0.60 20.59
C PHE A 11 8.88 -0.01 19.79
N LEU A 12 8.14 0.96 20.34
CA LEU A 12 7.08 1.68 19.62
C LEU A 12 7.63 2.44 18.41
N VAL A 13 8.79 3.10 18.54
CA VAL A 13 9.42 3.83 17.44
C VAL A 13 9.79 2.87 16.30
N LEU A 14 10.36 1.70 16.62
CA LEU A 14 10.68 0.67 15.62
C LEU A 14 9.42 0.16 14.89
N ILE A 15 8.34 -0.10 15.62
CA ILE A 15 7.07 -0.50 15.01
C ILE A 15 6.51 0.61 14.11
N GLY A 16 6.56 1.87 14.57
CA GLY A 16 6.11 3.02 13.80
C GLY A 16 6.86 3.16 12.48
N ILE A 17 8.19 3.03 12.50
CA ILE A 17 9.03 3.05 11.30
C ILE A 17 8.69 1.88 10.38
N LEU A 18 8.51 0.66 10.93
CA LEU A 18 8.16 -0.52 10.15
C LEU A 18 6.82 -0.32 9.43
N VAL A 19 5.80 0.14 10.15
CA VAL A 19 4.48 0.44 9.57
C VAL A 19 4.60 1.52 8.49
N LEU A 20 5.35 2.60 8.75
CA LEU A 20 5.57 3.66 7.78
C LEU A 20 6.21 3.14 6.49
N VAL A 21 7.28 2.34 6.60
CA VAL A 21 7.98 1.76 5.45
C VAL A 21 7.07 0.82 4.67
N ILE A 22 6.28 -0.02 5.36
CA ILE A 22 5.32 -0.92 4.73
C ILE A 22 4.24 -0.13 3.99
N VAL A 23 3.66 0.89 4.62
CA VAL A 23 2.59 1.70 4.04
C VAL A 23 3.11 2.47 2.84
N VAL A 24 4.24 3.17 2.95
CA VAL A 24 4.85 3.92 1.83
C VAL A 24 5.21 2.97 0.68
N SER A 25 5.81 1.82 0.98
CA SER A 25 6.10 0.80 -0.04
C SER A 25 4.83 0.28 -0.70
N SER A 26 3.78 0.02 0.08
CA SER A 26 2.49 -0.41 -0.45
C SER A 26 1.86 0.66 -1.35
N LEU A 27 1.92 1.92 -0.93
CA LEU A 27 1.38 3.05 -1.67
C LEU A 27 2.05 3.20 -3.04
N ILE A 28 3.38 3.08 -3.09
CA ILE A 28 4.15 3.09 -4.35
C ILE A 28 3.76 1.89 -5.22
N LYS A 29 3.57 0.70 -4.61
CA LYS A 29 3.23 -0.52 -5.34
C LYS A 29 1.83 -0.49 -5.96
N PHE A 30 0.87 0.13 -5.26
CA PHE A 30 -0.53 0.23 -5.69
C PHE A 30 -0.88 1.60 -6.28
N PHE A 31 0.10 2.48 -6.50
CA PHE A 31 -0.12 3.83 -7.03
C PHE A 31 -0.94 3.81 -8.34
N THR A 32 -0.60 2.91 -9.26
CA THR A 32 -1.32 2.75 -10.53
C THR A 32 -2.79 2.36 -10.32
N ALA A 33 -3.08 1.53 -9.31
CA ALA A 33 -4.45 1.15 -8.96
C ALA A 33 -5.22 2.32 -8.34
N ILE A 34 -4.57 3.11 -7.49
CA ILE A 34 -5.14 4.31 -6.88
C ILE A 34 -5.49 5.34 -7.96
N VAL A 35 -4.58 5.60 -8.91
CA VAL A 35 -4.82 6.53 -10.01
C VAL A 35 -5.99 6.06 -10.89
N ALA A 36 -6.07 4.77 -11.22
CA ALA A 36 -7.17 4.21 -11.99
C ALA A 36 -8.52 4.36 -11.26
N ALA A 37 -8.54 4.11 -9.94
CA ALA A 37 -9.73 4.27 -9.12
C ALA A 37 -10.21 5.73 -9.08
N ILE A 38 -9.29 6.68 -8.90
CA ILE A 38 -9.60 8.12 -8.91
C ILE A 38 -10.13 8.53 -10.28
N PHE A 39 -9.52 8.06 -11.37
CA PHE A 39 -10.02 8.31 -12.73
C PHE A 39 -11.46 7.83 -12.87
N VAL A 40 -11.74 6.57 -12.55
CA VAL A 40 -13.10 6.01 -12.67
C VAL A 40 -14.07 6.78 -11.77
N LEU A 41 -13.66 7.15 -10.55
CA LEU A 41 -14.48 7.95 -9.64
C LEU A 41 -14.81 9.34 -10.22
N MET A 42 -13.84 10.01 -10.85
CA MET A 42 -14.05 11.31 -11.49
C MET A 42 -15.01 11.24 -12.68
N PHE A 43 -14.95 10.18 -13.48
CA PHE A 43 -15.79 10.03 -14.68
C PHE A 43 -17.19 9.48 -14.40
N THR A 44 -17.33 8.59 -13.42
CA THR A 44 -18.62 7.92 -13.13
C THR A 44 -19.31 8.42 -11.87
N GLY A 45 -18.59 9.06 -10.95
CA GLY A 45 -19.10 9.46 -9.64
C GLY A 45 -19.47 8.29 -8.72
N SER A 46 -19.28 7.04 -9.15
CA SER A 46 -19.69 5.85 -8.42
C SER A 46 -18.52 5.24 -7.66
N GLY A 47 -18.62 5.26 -6.33
CA GLY A 47 -17.65 4.61 -5.45
C GLY A 47 -17.52 3.10 -5.71
N LEU A 48 -18.59 2.44 -6.17
CA LEU A 48 -18.62 1.01 -6.42
C LEU A 48 -17.81 0.64 -7.68
N LEU A 49 -17.93 1.46 -8.74
CA LEU A 49 -17.13 1.30 -9.97
C LEU A 49 -15.65 1.67 -9.73
N ALA A 50 -15.39 2.71 -8.95
CA ALA A 50 -14.03 3.08 -8.56
C ALA A 50 -13.34 1.97 -7.73
N GLY A 51 -14.07 1.36 -6.79
CA GLY A 51 -13.59 0.21 -6.02
C GLY A 51 -13.32 -1.02 -6.90
N ALA A 52 -14.18 -1.30 -7.87
CA ALA A 52 -13.97 -2.39 -8.83
C ALA A 52 -12.73 -2.14 -9.70
N ALA A 53 -12.54 -0.92 -10.20
CA ALA A 53 -11.36 -0.55 -10.98
C ALA A 53 -10.07 -0.65 -10.16
N PHE A 54 -10.09 -0.17 -8.91
CA PHE A 54 -8.98 -0.35 -7.97
C PHE A 54 -8.62 -1.83 -7.82
N LEU A 55 -9.61 -2.68 -7.55
CA LEU A 55 -9.42 -4.10 -7.29
C LEU A 55 -8.82 -4.82 -8.52
N VAL A 56 -9.38 -4.58 -9.70
CA VAL A 56 -8.90 -5.19 -10.95
C VAL A 56 -7.45 -4.80 -11.22
N VAL A 57 -7.11 -3.52 -11.12
CA VAL A 57 -5.74 -3.04 -11.37
C VAL A 57 -4.79 -3.55 -10.29
N ALA A 58 -5.21 -3.58 -9.03
CA ALA A 58 -4.41 -4.12 -7.93
C ALA A 58 -4.08 -5.61 -8.14
N ILE A 59 -5.03 -6.41 -8.59
CA ILE A 59 -4.82 -7.83 -8.91
C ILE A 59 -3.83 -7.97 -10.07
N ILE A 60 -3.99 -7.19 -11.15
CA ILE A 60 -3.08 -7.23 -12.31
C ILE A 60 -1.65 -6.89 -11.88
N VAL A 61 -1.47 -5.83 -11.08
CA VAL A 61 -0.13 -5.44 -10.59
C VAL A 61 0.45 -6.53 -9.67
N ALA A 62 -0.36 -7.13 -8.81
CA ALA A 62 0.09 -8.21 -7.94
C ALA A 62 0.54 -9.44 -8.76
N VAL A 63 -0.24 -9.84 -9.77
CA VAL A 63 0.09 -10.96 -10.66
C VAL A 63 1.29 -10.63 -11.54
N ALA A 64 1.39 -9.44 -12.11
CA ALA A 64 2.51 -9.02 -12.95
C ALA A 64 3.84 -9.01 -12.16
N ARG A 65 3.81 -8.56 -10.91
CA ARG A 65 4.97 -8.63 -10.00
C ARG A 65 5.32 -10.07 -9.62
N LEU A 66 4.33 -10.97 -9.50
CA LEU A 66 4.57 -12.37 -9.19
C LEU A 66 5.14 -13.14 -10.39
N ALA A 67 4.65 -12.83 -11.60
CA ALA A 67 5.01 -13.50 -12.85
C ALA A 67 6.38 -13.07 -13.41
N ASN A 68 6.91 -11.92 -13.00
CA ASN A 68 8.19 -11.42 -13.50
C ASN A 68 9.32 -11.57 -12.45
N PRO A 69 10.19 -12.60 -12.54
CA PRO A 69 11.29 -12.81 -11.60
C PRO A 69 12.37 -11.72 -11.66
N TYR A 70 12.39 -10.87 -12.70
CA TYR A 70 13.34 -9.76 -12.84
C TYR A 70 12.92 -8.48 -12.08
N LEU A 71 11.66 -8.39 -11.60
CA LEU A 71 11.17 -7.30 -10.75
C LEU A 71 11.28 -7.59 -9.24
N ARG A 72 11.95 -8.70 -8.88
CA ARG A 72 12.20 -9.12 -7.48
C ARG A 72 13.50 -8.58 -6.87
N ARG A 73 14.35 -7.90 -7.65
CA ARG A 73 15.60 -7.30 -7.14
C ARG A 73 15.38 -5.87 -6.68
#